data_AF-A0A1Q8QI19-F1
#
_entry.id   AF-A0A1Q8QI19-F1
#
_cell.length_a   1.000
_cell.length_b   1.000
_cell.length_c   1.000
_cell.angle_alpha   90.00
_cell.angle_beta   90.00
_cell.angle_gamma   90.00
#
_symmetry.space_group_name_H-M   'P 1'
#
loop_
_entity.id
_entity.type
_entity.pdbx_description
1 polymer ?
#
loop_
_entity_poly.entity_id
_entity_poly.type
_entity_poly.pdbx_seq_one_letter_code
_entity_poly.pdbx_strand_id
1 'polypeptide(L)'
;MPIDPRRIAIPPLPQPGPQFLAGIVKALPIWALTSQQPELRRSLAGLLLAQGPTQPDFAAAAKGLLAYAAQFDPFDAPSLELLARTQADAPFLPPRAAAMAGLLAGLPCLDDDNISFAAIQASGDAELLVHYLEVSARDRTAGLARLAPAYGALCRLPDAGQAEQLLAGFAPIVPPPLFARLAAEFAVLRLPPPVALDRIAALDTEIWGLFAAVAASHCFGRLGDRGGALAACLAARRALPCHVNLTLRAFELARPVSTPPPAKAGEAAVCLYSLNKAELFHDCLDHLAATDLGEAVIAVLDNGSTDATPDMLAGIAARFPADRFISVRLPVNIGAPGARNWLLALPEVAACSHVAFLDDDAFPEADWLSRLLATARDNPASGAVGCAITDMDAPRDHQSADFNLFPPDMGQPSLAEAKERLFVCEPCRGAPDLSLFAYRRPCLSVSGCCHLLSRQAIEKAGPFDIRFNPTQFDDLERDIRSFLAGYPCVYDGTVRVAHKQGSSLAKAQTQAQVSQVLGNKIKLEYAVADADADRLWREDLALIGRDLLEKARVVDGL
;
A
#
# COMPACT_ATOMS: atom_id res chain seq x y z
N MET A 1 20.80 -7.85 -27.53
CA MET A 1 19.47 -8.40 -27.86
C MET A 1 18.51 -7.93 -26.78
N PRO A 2 17.27 -7.56 -27.13
CA PRO A 2 16.26 -7.25 -26.11
C PRO A 2 16.05 -8.45 -25.20
N ILE A 3 15.81 -8.21 -23.91
CA ILE A 3 15.51 -9.25 -22.93
C ILE A 3 14.09 -9.75 -23.17
N ASP A 4 13.85 -11.05 -23.04
CA ASP A 4 12.49 -11.59 -22.94
C ASP A 4 11.93 -11.26 -21.54
N PRO A 5 10.89 -10.40 -21.42
CA PRO A 5 10.34 -10.03 -20.11
C PRO A 5 9.76 -11.21 -19.33
N ARG A 6 9.51 -12.36 -19.97
CA ARG A 6 9.09 -13.61 -19.31
C ARG A 6 10.27 -14.44 -18.78
N ARG A 7 11.49 -14.16 -19.23
CA ARG A 7 12.72 -14.91 -18.91
C ARG A 7 13.86 -13.96 -18.57
N ILE A 8 13.61 -13.08 -17.60
CA ILE A 8 14.59 -12.09 -17.14
C ILE A 8 15.69 -12.80 -16.36
N ALA A 9 16.93 -12.69 -16.87
CA ALA A 9 18.11 -13.21 -16.22
C ALA A 9 18.66 -12.16 -15.24
N ILE A 10 18.52 -12.42 -13.94
CA ILE A 10 19.07 -11.56 -12.89
C ILE A 10 20.46 -12.09 -12.53
N PRO A 11 21.51 -11.25 -12.49
CA PRO A 11 22.82 -11.66 -12.02
C PRO A 11 22.75 -12.29 -10.63
N PRO A 12 23.55 -13.34 -10.37
CA PRO A 12 23.52 -14.00 -9.07
C PRO A 12 23.92 -13.03 -7.96
N LEU A 13 23.05 -12.90 -6.96
CA LEU A 13 23.35 -12.21 -5.70
C LEU A 13 23.70 -13.26 -4.63
N PRO A 14 24.50 -12.91 -3.61
CA PRO A 14 24.70 -13.77 -2.45
C PRO A 14 23.35 -14.16 -1.84
N GLN A 15 23.17 -15.46 -1.59
CA GLN A 15 21.93 -16.00 -1.03
C GLN A 15 22.18 -16.56 0.36
N PRO A 16 21.32 -16.26 1.34
CA PRO A 16 21.37 -16.96 2.61
C PRO A 16 20.94 -18.43 2.43
N GLY A 17 21.35 -19.30 3.34
CA GLY A 17 20.94 -20.70 3.37
C GLY A 17 19.41 -20.90 3.48
N PRO A 18 18.89 -22.08 3.09
CA PRO A 18 17.44 -22.33 3.01
C PRO A 18 16.69 -22.24 4.34
N GLN A 19 17.39 -22.38 5.48
CA GLN A 19 16.79 -22.26 6.81
C GLN A 19 16.73 -20.82 7.32
N PHE A 20 17.31 -19.87 6.58
CA PHE A 20 17.47 -18.50 7.03
C PHE A 20 16.13 -17.81 7.30
N LEU A 21 15.17 -17.91 6.37
CA LEU A 21 13.89 -17.21 6.52
C LEU A 21 13.15 -17.64 7.80
N ALA A 22 13.12 -18.96 8.07
CA ALA A 22 12.52 -19.49 9.29
C ALA A 22 13.28 -19.04 10.56
N GLY A 23 14.61 -19.02 10.50
CA GLY A 23 15.46 -18.54 11.59
C GLY A 23 15.28 -17.05 11.89
N ILE A 24 15.30 -16.21 10.85
CA ILE A 24 15.23 -14.76 11.01
C ILE A 24 13.84 -14.29 11.42
N VAL A 25 12.75 -14.89 10.91
CA VAL A 25 11.38 -14.58 11.38
C VAL A 25 11.21 -14.93 12.86
N LYS A 26 11.89 -15.98 13.35
CA LYS A 26 11.87 -16.33 14.78
C LYS A 26 12.71 -15.37 15.63
N ALA A 27 13.89 -14.98 15.15
CA ALA A 27 14.82 -14.13 15.89
C ALA A 27 14.44 -12.63 15.83
N LEU A 28 13.87 -12.20 14.71
CA LEU A 28 13.52 -10.81 14.40
C LEU A 28 12.15 -10.77 13.68
N PRO A 29 11.03 -10.95 14.41
CA PRO A 29 9.69 -11.10 13.83
C PRO A 29 9.22 -9.94 12.92
N ILE A 30 9.77 -8.74 13.12
CA ILE A 30 9.53 -7.58 12.24
C ILE A 30 9.94 -7.83 10.78
N TRP A 31 10.76 -8.86 10.50
CA TRP A 31 11.07 -9.29 9.14
C TRP A 31 9.81 -9.62 8.35
N ALA A 32 8.75 -10.10 9.01
CA ALA A 32 7.51 -10.49 8.36
C ALA A 32 6.60 -9.31 7.96
N LEU A 33 6.90 -8.08 8.41
CA LEU A 33 6.08 -6.90 8.11
C LEU A 33 6.03 -6.62 6.61
N THR A 34 7.15 -6.20 6.03
CA THR A 34 7.25 -5.81 4.63
C THR A 34 8.71 -5.71 4.20
N SER A 35 8.95 -5.81 2.89
CA SER A 35 10.24 -5.46 2.28
C SER A 35 10.17 -4.16 1.45
N GLN A 36 9.03 -3.46 1.49
CA GLN A 36 8.77 -2.27 0.65
C GLN A 36 9.14 -0.94 1.31
N GLN A 37 9.10 -0.84 2.64
CA GLN A 37 9.49 0.41 3.31
C GLN A 37 11.01 0.61 3.27
N PRO A 38 11.53 1.69 2.64
CA PRO A 38 12.97 1.92 2.52
C PRO A 38 13.70 1.96 3.87
N GLU A 39 13.09 2.59 4.88
CA GLU A 39 13.67 2.75 6.21
C GLU A 39 13.77 1.42 6.96
N LEU A 40 12.70 0.61 6.94
CA LEU A 40 12.72 -0.72 7.55
C LEU A 40 13.75 -1.61 6.86
N ARG A 41 13.77 -1.62 5.52
CA ARG A 41 14.73 -2.40 4.73
C ARG A 41 16.17 -2.02 5.05
N ARG A 42 16.47 -0.71 5.14
CA ARG A 42 17.80 -0.20 5.49
C ARG A 42 18.19 -0.57 6.93
N SER A 43 17.28 -0.42 7.88
CA SER A 43 17.52 -0.81 9.28
C SER A 43 17.80 -2.30 9.43
N LEU A 44 17.01 -3.17 8.77
CA LEU A 44 17.25 -4.61 8.75
C LEU A 44 18.62 -4.95 8.14
N ALA A 45 18.97 -4.35 7.00
CA ALA A 45 20.28 -4.56 6.39
C ALA A 45 21.43 -4.15 7.33
N GLY A 46 21.32 -2.98 7.98
CA GLY A 46 22.30 -2.52 8.97
C GLY A 46 22.45 -3.44 10.17
N LEU A 47 21.33 -3.90 10.75
CA LEU A 47 21.33 -4.84 11.89
C LEU A 47 22.03 -6.16 11.56
N LEU A 48 21.78 -6.68 10.35
CA LEU A 48 22.41 -7.91 9.86
C LEU A 48 23.92 -7.74 9.62
N LEU A 49 24.32 -6.64 8.98
CA LEU A 49 25.75 -6.34 8.74
C LEU A 49 26.53 -6.15 10.05
N ALA A 50 25.90 -5.56 11.07
CA ALA A 50 26.50 -5.35 12.39
C ALA A 50 26.85 -6.66 13.13
N GLN A 51 26.30 -7.80 12.73
CA GLN A 51 26.66 -9.11 13.31
C GLN A 51 28.05 -9.59 12.90
N GLY A 52 28.68 -8.94 11.92
CA GLY A 52 30.04 -9.20 11.50
C GLY A 52 30.20 -10.34 10.47
N PRO A 53 31.43 -10.56 9.97
CA PRO A 53 31.71 -11.42 8.82
C PRO A 53 31.57 -12.93 9.10
N THR A 54 31.42 -13.34 10.37
CA THR A 54 31.26 -14.74 10.77
C THR A 54 29.85 -15.28 10.51
N GLN A 55 28.92 -14.42 10.07
CA GLN A 55 27.53 -14.75 9.77
C GLN A 55 27.23 -14.58 8.28
N PRO A 56 27.65 -15.54 7.42
CA PRO A 56 27.54 -15.40 5.96
C PRO A 56 26.09 -15.23 5.48
N ASP A 57 25.13 -15.87 6.13
CA ASP A 57 23.71 -15.74 5.79
C ASP A 57 23.17 -14.33 6.09
N PHE A 58 23.56 -13.72 7.23
CA PHE A 58 23.19 -12.33 7.53
C PHE A 58 23.78 -11.37 6.49
N ALA A 59 25.06 -11.54 6.14
CA ALA A 59 25.70 -10.75 5.11
C ALA A 59 25.01 -10.91 3.75
N ALA A 60 24.63 -12.14 3.37
CA ALA A 60 23.94 -12.40 2.11
C ALA A 60 22.54 -11.76 2.06
N ALA A 61 21.75 -11.92 3.10
CA ALA A 61 20.43 -11.31 3.21
C ALA A 61 20.51 -9.77 3.16
N ALA A 62 21.44 -9.16 3.89
CA ALA A 62 21.65 -7.71 3.87
C ALA A 62 22.04 -7.20 2.47
N LYS A 63 22.97 -7.89 1.80
CA LYS A 63 23.40 -7.58 0.43
C LYS A 63 22.22 -7.66 -0.56
N GLY A 64 21.34 -8.66 -0.41
CA GLY A 64 20.10 -8.76 -1.18
C GLY A 64 19.16 -7.56 -0.97
N LEU A 65 18.92 -7.16 0.28
CA LEU A 65 18.09 -6.00 0.61
C LEU A 65 18.66 -4.70 0.02
N LEU A 66 19.99 -4.52 0.06
CA LEU A 66 20.66 -3.34 -0.49
C LEU A 66 20.67 -3.33 -2.04
N ALA A 67 20.83 -4.49 -2.67
CA ALA A 67 20.70 -4.61 -4.13
C ALA A 67 19.29 -4.28 -4.60
N TYR A 68 18.27 -4.74 -3.85
CA TYR A 68 16.88 -4.35 -4.10
C TYR A 68 16.69 -2.84 -3.92
N ALA A 69 17.21 -2.27 -2.83
CA ALA A 69 17.12 -0.83 -2.54
C ALA A 69 17.65 0.04 -3.69
N ALA A 70 18.84 -0.26 -4.19
CA ALA A 70 19.43 0.51 -5.29
C ALA A 70 18.63 0.49 -6.59
N GLN A 71 17.83 -0.56 -6.82
CA GLN A 71 17.07 -0.73 -8.07
C GLN A 71 15.66 -0.12 -8.01
N PHE A 72 15.05 -0.08 -6.82
CA PHE A 72 13.71 0.46 -6.61
C PHE A 72 13.73 1.91 -6.15
N ASP A 73 14.75 2.29 -5.38
CA ASP A 73 14.92 3.61 -4.80
C ASP A 73 16.31 4.16 -5.18
N PRO A 74 16.61 4.35 -6.48
CA PRO A 74 17.95 4.70 -6.97
C PRO A 74 18.43 6.09 -6.50
N PHE A 75 17.60 6.83 -5.77
CA PHE A 75 17.90 8.13 -5.20
C PHE A 75 17.80 8.17 -3.66
N ASP A 76 17.57 7.03 -2.98
CA ASP A 76 17.62 6.97 -1.51
C ASP A 76 19.08 6.99 -1.02
N ALA A 77 19.60 8.20 -0.79
CA ALA A 77 20.98 8.42 -0.38
C ALA A 77 21.42 7.57 0.83
N PRO A 78 20.63 7.43 1.92
CA PRO A 78 21.03 6.59 3.05
C PRO A 78 21.21 5.10 2.69
N SER A 79 20.35 4.53 1.83
CA SER A 79 20.53 3.14 1.36
C SER A 79 21.75 3.00 0.44
N LEU A 80 21.97 3.99 -0.44
CA LEU A 80 23.13 4.00 -1.34
C LEU A 80 24.45 4.12 -0.60
N GLU A 81 24.52 4.93 0.47
CA GLU A 81 25.71 5.05 1.31
C GLU A 81 26.04 3.71 2.01
N LEU A 82 25.02 3.06 2.59
CA LEU A 82 25.20 1.75 3.23
C LEU A 82 25.62 0.69 2.20
N LEU A 83 25.04 0.71 1.00
CA LEU A 83 25.43 -0.16 -0.10
C LEU A 83 26.87 0.08 -0.54
N ALA A 84 27.29 1.34 -0.72
CA ALA A 84 28.62 1.70 -1.18
C ALA A 84 29.69 1.21 -0.20
N ARG A 85 29.48 1.41 1.11
CA ARG A 85 30.36 0.86 2.16
C ARG A 85 30.44 -0.67 2.08
N THR A 86 29.27 -1.33 2.03
CA THR A 86 29.20 -2.80 1.97
C THR A 86 29.89 -3.36 0.73
N GLN A 87 29.74 -2.70 -0.42
CA GLN A 87 30.37 -3.07 -1.69
C GLN A 87 31.89 -2.84 -1.67
N ALA A 88 32.37 -1.78 -1.02
CA ALA A 88 33.79 -1.52 -0.85
C ALA A 88 34.46 -2.55 0.07
N ASP A 89 33.80 -2.93 1.16
CA ASP A 89 34.31 -3.90 2.12
C ASP A 89 34.32 -5.33 1.58
N ALA A 90 33.25 -5.74 0.88
CA ALA A 90 33.09 -7.09 0.35
C ALA A 90 32.27 -7.08 -0.95
N PRO A 91 32.91 -6.87 -2.12
CA PRO A 91 32.25 -6.75 -3.41
C PRO A 91 31.28 -7.90 -3.70
N PHE A 92 30.07 -7.57 -4.14
CA PHE A 92 29.03 -8.55 -4.45
C PHE A 92 28.14 -8.16 -5.62
N LEU A 93 28.01 -6.86 -5.91
CA LEU A 93 27.34 -6.40 -7.11
C LEU A 93 28.21 -6.65 -8.36
N PRO A 94 27.59 -6.95 -9.51
CA PRO A 94 28.27 -6.92 -10.80
C PRO A 94 28.93 -5.56 -11.09
N PRO A 95 30.00 -5.51 -11.90
CA PRO A 95 30.77 -4.28 -12.14
C PRO A 95 29.93 -3.08 -12.59
N ARG A 96 28.96 -3.27 -13.50
CA ARG A 96 28.13 -2.16 -13.99
C ARG A 96 27.14 -1.68 -12.93
N ALA A 97 26.57 -2.61 -12.15
CA ALA A 97 25.69 -2.28 -11.03
C ALA A 97 26.45 -1.53 -9.94
N ALA A 98 27.66 -1.97 -9.59
CA ALA A 98 28.53 -1.31 -8.63
C ALA A 98 28.92 0.11 -9.10
N ALA A 99 29.25 0.27 -10.38
CA ALA A 99 29.55 1.59 -10.95
C ALA A 99 28.33 2.53 -10.93
N MET A 100 27.14 2.03 -11.26
CA MET A 100 25.90 2.81 -11.18
C MET A 100 25.58 3.22 -9.74
N ALA A 101 25.67 2.30 -8.79
CA ALA A 101 25.46 2.59 -7.37
C ALA A 101 26.46 3.63 -6.85
N GLY A 102 27.74 3.51 -7.22
CA GLY A 102 28.78 4.48 -6.86
C GLY A 102 28.54 5.87 -7.46
N LEU A 103 28.06 5.95 -8.71
CA LEU A 103 27.67 7.21 -9.33
C LEU A 103 26.52 7.88 -8.56
N LEU A 104 25.48 7.12 -8.24
CA LEU A 104 24.28 7.62 -7.55
C LEU A 104 24.58 8.04 -6.11
N ALA A 105 25.42 7.27 -5.40
CA ALA A 105 25.89 7.62 -4.06
C ALA A 105 26.76 8.89 -4.04
N GLY A 106 27.40 9.23 -5.17
CA GLY A 106 28.25 10.40 -5.33
C GLY A 106 27.52 11.65 -5.84
N LEU A 107 26.19 11.63 -5.95
CA LEU A 107 25.43 12.83 -6.34
C LEU A 107 25.62 13.95 -5.31
N PRO A 108 25.83 15.20 -5.74
CA PRO A 108 25.98 16.32 -4.82
C PRO A 108 24.70 16.58 -4.03
N CYS A 109 24.85 16.92 -2.75
CA CYS A 109 23.73 17.45 -1.97
C CYS A 109 23.40 18.87 -2.41
N LEU A 110 22.10 19.18 -2.56
CA LEU A 110 21.60 20.46 -3.06
C LEU A 110 20.89 21.28 -1.98
N ASP A 111 21.17 21.04 -0.69
CA ASP A 111 20.49 21.73 0.43
C ASP A 111 20.66 23.26 0.39
N ASP A 112 21.78 23.75 -0.16
CA ASP A 112 22.09 25.18 -0.33
C ASP A 112 21.82 25.69 -1.77
N ASP A 113 21.08 24.93 -2.60
CA ASP A 113 20.73 25.37 -3.95
C ASP A 113 19.77 26.56 -3.88
N ASN A 114 19.94 27.51 -4.80
CA ASN A 114 19.09 28.71 -4.86
C ASN A 114 17.63 28.38 -5.20
N ILE A 115 17.36 27.13 -5.61
CA ILE A 115 16.05 26.62 -6.01
C ILE A 115 15.72 25.39 -5.17
N SER A 116 14.94 25.57 -4.10
CA SER A 116 14.55 24.47 -3.22
C SER A 116 13.38 23.67 -3.81
N PHE A 117 13.63 22.42 -4.20
CA PHE A 117 12.57 21.49 -4.60
C PHE A 117 11.56 21.25 -3.46
N ALA A 118 12.02 21.19 -2.20
CA ALA A 118 11.15 21.01 -1.04
C ALA A 118 10.11 22.15 -0.92
N ALA A 119 10.51 23.39 -1.19
CA ALA A 119 9.59 24.53 -1.19
C ALA A 119 8.57 24.44 -2.34
N ILE A 120 8.98 23.99 -3.52
CA ILE A 120 8.08 23.77 -4.68
C ILE A 120 7.10 22.63 -4.39
N GLN A 121 7.58 21.54 -3.80
CA GLN A 121 6.71 20.42 -3.42
C GLN A 121 5.69 20.86 -2.35
N ALA A 122 6.12 21.66 -1.37
CA ALA A 122 5.23 22.17 -0.33
C ALA A 122 4.19 23.17 -0.84
N SER A 123 4.44 23.88 -1.95
CA SER A 123 3.45 24.80 -2.54
C SER A 123 2.31 24.07 -3.25
N GLY A 124 2.55 22.84 -3.72
CA GLY A 124 1.59 22.07 -4.52
C GLY A 124 1.36 22.65 -5.92
N ASP A 125 2.19 23.60 -6.36
CA ASP A 125 2.05 24.29 -7.65
C ASP A 125 2.68 23.47 -8.78
N ALA A 126 1.83 22.90 -9.64
CA ALA A 126 2.25 22.08 -10.76
C ALA A 126 3.00 22.89 -11.83
N GLU A 127 2.69 24.18 -12.03
CA GLU A 127 3.38 25.01 -13.02
C GLU A 127 4.80 25.34 -12.56
N LEU A 128 4.99 25.62 -11.27
CA LEU A 128 6.32 25.79 -10.69
C LEU A 128 7.15 24.51 -10.78
N LEU A 129 6.54 23.34 -10.56
CA LEU A 129 7.21 22.05 -10.76
C LEU A 129 7.64 21.84 -12.22
N VAL A 130 6.75 22.11 -13.18
CA VAL A 130 7.07 22.02 -14.61
C VAL A 130 8.26 22.93 -14.95
N HIS A 131 8.21 24.19 -14.53
CA HIS A 131 9.30 25.14 -14.77
C HIS A 131 10.63 24.69 -14.14
N TYR A 132 10.58 24.17 -12.91
CA TYR A 132 11.74 23.59 -12.23
C TYR A 132 12.37 22.46 -13.04
N LEU A 133 11.56 21.54 -13.57
CA LEU A 133 12.03 20.40 -14.36
C LEU A 133 12.65 20.85 -15.69
N GLU A 134 12.04 21.83 -16.37
CA GLU A 134 12.57 22.40 -17.62
C GLU A 134 13.95 23.05 -17.45
N VAL A 135 14.12 23.82 -16.37
CA VAL A 135 15.41 24.46 -16.04
C VAL A 135 16.44 23.39 -15.65
N SER A 136 16.04 22.41 -14.84
CA SER A 136 16.91 21.33 -14.39
C SER A 136 17.42 20.46 -15.54
N ALA A 137 16.57 20.16 -16.53
CA ALA A 137 16.96 19.39 -17.72
C ALA A 137 18.05 20.07 -18.58
N ARG A 138 18.23 21.39 -18.45
CA ARG A 138 19.24 22.16 -19.19
C ARG A 138 20.56 22.29 -18.43
N ASP A 139 20.58 21.95 -17.14
CA ASP A 139 21.78 22.02 -16.30
C ASP A 139 22.62 20.74 -16.42
N ARG A 140 23.77 20.85 -17.10
CA ARG A 140 24.71 19.73 -17.30
C ARG A 140 25.51 19.34 -16.05
N THR A 141 25.48 20.17 -15.01
CA THR A 141 26.26 19.98 -13.78
C THR A 141 25.38 19.41 -12.67
N ALA A 142 24.25 20.05 -12.39
CA ALA A 142 23.38 19.70 -11.27
C ALA A 142 22.05 19.04 -11.68
N GLY A 143 21.74 18.94 -12.97
CA GLY A 143 20.41 18.53 -13.42
C GLY A 143 19.98 17.12 -12.99
N LEU A 144 20.91 16.15 -12.91
CA LEU A 144 20.59 14.82 -12.35
C LEU A 144 20.31 14.88 -10.84
N ALA A 145 21.08 15.66 -10.09
CA ALA A 145 20.87 15.84 -8.64
C ALA A 145 19.54 16.58 -8.35
N ARG A 146 19.11 17.47 -9.24
CA ARG A 146 17.78 18.12 -9.20
C ARG A 146 16.65 17.19 -9.60
N LEU A 147 16.88 16.31 -10.58
CA LEU A 147 15.89 15.30 -10.98
C LEU A 147 15.63 14.28 -9.87
N ALA A 148 16.68 13.88 -9.14
CA ALA A 148 16.61 12.80 -8.15
C ALA A 148 15.43 12.93 -7.15
N PRO A 149 15.25 14.04 -6.41
CA PRO A 149 14.10 14.21 -5.54
C PRO A 149 12.80 14.53 -6.30
N ALA A 150 12.90 15.10 -7.51
CA ALA A 150 11.74 15.54 -8.30
C ALA A 150 11.11 14.46 -9.18
N TYR A 151 11.79 13.34 -9.42
CA TYR A 151 11.35 12.30 -10.35
C TYR A 151 9.99 11.70 -9.97
N GLY A 152 9.75 11.47 -8.68
CA GLY A 152 8.46 11.01 -8.19
C GLY A 152 7.33 12.00 -8.48
N ALA A 153 7.59 13.30 -8.34
CA ALA A 153 6.62 14.36 -8.65
C ALA A 153 6.40 14.50 -10.17
N LEU A 154 7.45 14.38 -10.98
CA LEU A 154 7.35 14.32 -12.45
C LEU A 154 6.38 13.19 -12.87
N CYS A 155 6.53 12.00 -12.31
CA CYS A 155 5.65 10.86 -12.61
C CYS A 155 4.19 11.08 -12.20
N ARG A 156 3.91 12.09 -11.37
CA ARG A 156 2.58 12.43 -10.83
C ARG A 156 2.00 13.70 -11.43
N LEU A 157 2.65 14.31 -12.42
CA LEU A 157 2.05 15.41 -13.18
C LEU A 157 0.71 14.96 -13.79
N PRO A 158 -0.32 15.84 -13.82
CA PRO A 158 -1.63 15.47 -14.35
C PRO A 158 -1.58 15.01 -15.81
N ASP A 159 -0.85 15.74 -16.66
CA ASP A 159 -0.67 15.40 -18.08
C ASP A 159 0.51 14.42 -18.26
N ALA A 160 0.21 13.18 -18.63
CA ALA A 160 1.22 12.15 -18.87
C ALA A 160 2.11 12.47 -20.09
N GLY A 161 1.57 13.11 -21.13
CA GLY A 161 2.34 13.50 -22.32
C GLY A 161 3.34 14.60 -22.00
N GLN A 162 2.93 15.60 -21.22
CA GLN A 162 3.84 16.65 -20.73
C GLN A 162 4.93 16.05 -19.84
N ALA A 163 4.56 15.18 -18.90
CA ALA A 163 5.51 14.50 -18.01
C ALA A 163 6.55 13.69 -18.80
N GLU A 164 6.12 12.98 -19.84
CA GLU A 164 7.00 12.23 -20.73
C GLU A 164 7.97 13.12 -21.50
N GLN A 165 7.49 14.26 -22.03
CA GLN A 165 8.34 15.24 -22.71
C GLN A 165 9.38 15.86 -21.78
N LEU A 166 8.97 16.20 -20.55
CA LEU A 166 9.88 16.71 -19.52
C LEU A 166 10.95 15.67 -19.18
N LEU A 167 10.56 14.41 -18.98
CA LEU A 167 11.52 13.33 -18.74
C LEU A 167 12.50 13.21 -19.91
N ALA A 168 12.02 13.20 -21.15
CA ALA A 168 12.88 13.13 -22.34
C ALA A 168 13.91 14.27 -22.41
N GLY A 169 13.60 15.45 -21.87
CA GLY A 169 14.52 16.57 -21.74
C GLY A 169 15.79 16.25 -20.93
N PHE A 170 15.73 15.28 -20.01
CA PHE A 170 16.87 14.86 -19.20
C PHE A 170 17.80 13.85 -19.89
N ALA A 171 17.39 13.26 -21.03
CA ALA A 171 18.19 12.26 -21.74
C ALA A 171 19.65 12.69 -22.06
N PRO A 172 19.94 13.96 -22.39
CA PRO A 172 21.32 14.40 -22.64
C PRO A 172 22.22 14.49 -21.40
N ILE A 173 21.65 14.54 -20.19
CA ILE A 173 22.39 14.77 -18.94
C ILE A 173 22.34 13.58 -17.97
N VAL A 174 21.43 12.64 -18.18
CA VAL A 174 21.30 11.41 -17.39
C VAL A 174 22.06 10.27 -18.08
N PRO A 175 22.88 9.49 -17.36
CA PRO A 175 23.54 8.32 -17.93
C PRO A 175 22.54 7.39 -18.63
N PRO A 176 22.82 6.89 -19.85
CA PRO A 176 21.83 6.14 -20.63
C PRO A 176 21.19 4.94 -19.90
N PRO A 177 21.93 4.11 -19.12
CA PRO A 177 21.31 3.02 -18.39
C PRO A 177 20.37 3.48 -17.27
N LEU A 178 20.65 4.62 -16.62
CA LEU A 178 19.76 5.21 -15.62
C LEU A 178 18.53 5.84 -16.30
N PHE A 179 18.73 6.55 -17.40
CA PHE A 179 17.63 7.14 -18.17
C PHE A 179 16.64 6.06 -18.65
N ALA A 180 17.14 4.94 -19.19
CA ALA A 180 16.30 3.83 -19.61
C ALA A 180 15.46 3.27 -18.44
N ARG A 181 16.06 3.15 -17.24
CA ARG A 181 15.37 2.73 -16.02
C ARG A 181 14.28 3.70 -15.58
N LEU A 182 14.54 5.01 -15.60
CA LEU A 182 13.54 6.04 -15.28
C LEU A 182 12.42 6.10 -16.33
N ALA A 183 12.75 5.95 -17.62
CA ALA A 183 11.75 5.91 -18.69
C ALA A 183 10.87 4.65 -18.63
N ALA A 184 11.43 3.51 -18.19
CA ALA A 184 10.68 2.27 -17.97
C ALA A 184 9.74 2.37 -16.78
N GLU A 185 10.17 2.90 -15.63
CA GLU A 185 9.28 3.14 -14.48
C GLU A 185 8.17 4.11 -14.82
N PHE A 186 8.48 5.23 -15.47
CA PHE A 186 7.46 6.15 -15.94
C PHE A 186 6.42 5.44 -16.82
N ALA A 187 6.85 4.59 -17.75
CA ALA A 187 5.93 3.83 -18.60
C ALA A 187 5.09 2.82 -17.82
N VAL A 188 5.67 2.12 -16.85
CA VAL A 188 4.94 1.19 -15.98
C VAL A 188 3.81 1.91 -15.24
N LEU A 189 4.10 3.11 -14.73
CA LEU A 189 3.17 3.91 -13.94
C LEU A 189 2.12 4.64 -14.79
N ARG A 190 2.48 5.11 -15.98
CA ARG A 190 1.67 6.08 -16.73
C ARG A 190 1.21 5.63 -18.11
N LEU A 191 1.83 4.59 -18.68
CA LEU A 191 1.56 4.16 -20.06
C LEU A 191 0.91 2.77 -20.11
N PRO A 192 0.34 2.36 -21.26
CA PRO A 192 -0.21 1.02 -21.44
C PRO A 192 0.85 -0.07 -21.23
N PRO A 193 0.49 -1.24 -20.65
CA PRO A 193 1.45 -2.31 -20.34
C PRO A 193 2.34 -2.77 -21.51
N PRO A 194 1.88 -2.86 -22.78
CA PRO A 194 2.76 -3.21 -23.89
C PRO A 194 3.93 -2.24 -24.09
N VAL A 195 3.67 -0.93 -23.98
CA VAL A 195 4.72 0.11 -24.11
C VAL A 195 5.71 0.02 -22.95
N ALA A 196 5.23 -0.26 -21.74
CA ALA A 196 6.08 -0.48 -20.58
C ALA A 196 6.96 -1.73 -20.75
N LEU A 197 6.41 -2.84 -21.25
CA LEU A 197 7.16 -4.08 -21.52
C LEU A 197 8.27 -3.87 -22.54
N ASP A 198 8.03 -3.08 -23.59
CA ASP A 198 9.06 -2.74 -24.59
C ASP A 198 10.22 -1.97 -23.95
N ARG A 199 9.94 -1.03 -23.04
CA ARG A 199 10.99 -0.29 -22.31
C ARG A 199 11.72 -1.18 -21.31
N ILE A 200 11.02 -2.07 -20.62
CA ILE A 200 11.60 -3.05 -19.70
C ILE A 200 12.56 -3.99 -20.45
N ALA A 201 12.20 -4.43 -21.66
CA ALA A 201 13.01 -5.30 -22.50
C ALA A 201 14.35 -4.66 -22.95
N ALA A 202 14.45 -3.32 -22.89
CA ALA A 202 15.64 -2.56 -23.24
C ALA A 202 16.58 -2.27 -22.04
N LEU A 203 16.20 -2.65 -20.81
CA LEU A 203 17.01 -2.39 -19.63
C LEU A 203 18.30 -3.24 -19.61
N ASP A 204 19.35 -2.72 -18.99
CA ASP A 204 20.53 -3.54 -18.66
C ASP A 204 20.22 -4.40 -17.43
N THR A 205 20.03 -5.71 -17.61
CA THR A 205 19.74 -6.65 -16.51
C THR A 205 20.86 -6.79 -15.51
N GLU A 206 22.10 -6.43 -15.88
CA GLU A 206 23.20 -6.40 -14.92
C GLU A 206 22.94 -5.36 -13.83
N ILE A 207 22.32 -4.24 -14.19
CA ILE A 207 22.04 -3.10 -13.31
C ILE A 207 20.63 -3.16 -12.72
N TRP A 208 19.63 -3.47 -13.55
CA TRP A 208 18.20 -3.29 -13.25
C TRP A 208 17.38 -4.59 -13.32
N GLY A 209 18.02 -5.76 -13.25
CA GLY A 209 17.35 -7.06 -13.40
C GLY A 209 16.21 -7.30 -12.40
N LEU A 210 16.37 -6.90 -11.12
CA LEU A 210 15.32 -7.06 -10.10
C LEU A 210 14.13 -6.15 -10.41
N PHE A 211 14.40 -4.88 -10.74
CA PHE A 211 13.34 -3.94 -11.14
C PHE A 211 12.60 -4.44 -12.39
N ALA A 212 13.34 -4.86 -13.43
CA ALA A 212 12.77 -5.38 -14.66
C ALA A 212 11.82 -6.55 -14.40
N ALA A 213 12.21 -7.49 -13.53
CA ALA A 213 11.41 -8.66 -13.18
C ALA A 213 10.10 -8.30 -12.47
N VAL A 214 10.15 -7.37 -11.51
CA VAL A 214 8.95 -6.91 -10.81
C VAL A 214 8.04 -6.07 -11.70
N ALA A 215 8.62 -5.15 -12.47
CA ALA A 215 7.89 -4.31 -13.42
C ALA A 215 7.19 -5.17 -14.49
N ALA A 216 7.89 -6.16 -15.05
CA ALA A 216 7.29 -7.12 -15.99
C ALA A 216 6.17 -7.92 -15.35
N SER A 217 6.36 -8.39 -14.10
CA SER A 217 5.31 -9.09 -13.35
C SER A 217 4.04 -8.26 -13.20
N HIS A 218 4.19 -6.96 -12.90
CA HIS A 218 3.08 -6.01 -12.84
C HIS A 218 2.40 -5.83 -14.21
N CYS A 219 3.17 -5.57 -15.28
CA CYS A 219 2.62 -5.40 -16.62
C CYS A 219 1.86 -6.63 -17.12
N PHE A 220 2.41 -7.84 -16.93
CA PHE A 220 1.71 -9.07 -17.29
C PHE A 220 0.44 -9.27 -16.47
N GLY A 221 0.45 -8.92 -15.17
CA GLY A 221 -0.75 -8.94 -14.33
C GLY A 221 -1.85 -8.03 -14.88
N ARG A 222 -1.50 -6.80 -15.30
CA ARG A 222 -2.45 -5.86 -15.92
C ARG A 222 -2.97 -6.32 -17.29
N LEU A 223 -2.25 -7.20 -17.98
CA LEU A 223 -2.69 -7.84 -19.22
C LEU A 223 -3.51 -9.12 -19.00
N GLY A 224 -3.71 -9.55 -17.75
CA GLY A 224 -4.33 -10.84 -17.43
C GLY A 224 -3.43 -12.06 -17.70
N ASP A 225 -2.17 -11.86 -18.09
CA ASP A 225 -1.19 -12.93 -18.29
C ASP A 225 -0.60 -13.37 -16.94
N ARG A 226 -1.38 -14.15 -16.20
CA ARG A 226 -0.98 -14.64 -14.86
C ARG A 226 0.26 -15.53 -14.90
N GLY A 227 0.45 -16.32 -15.96
CA GLY A 227 1.62 -17.16 -16.14
C GLY A 227 2.90 -16.36 -16.33
N GLY A 228 2.86 -15.33 -17.20
CA GLY A 228 3.95 -14.37 -17.37
C GLY A 228 4.24 -13.58 -16.09
N ALA A 229 3.18 -13.17 -15.38
CA ALA A 229 3.29 -12.46 -14.12
C ALA A 229 3.99 -13.30 -13.04
N LEU A 230 3.62 -14.57 -12.92
CA LEU A 230 4.23 -15.52 -11.97
C LEU A 230 5.69 -15.79 -12.33
N ALA A 231 5.99 -16.07 -13.60
CA ALA A 231 7.36 -16.36 -14.05
C ALA A 231 8.32 -15.20 -13.75
N ALA A 232 7.90 -13.96 -14.03
CA ALA A 232 8.68 -12.76 -13.74
C ALA A 232 8.81 -12.51 -12.23
N CYS A 233 7.74 -12.70 -11.45
CA CYS A 233 7.79 -12.59 -9.98
C CYS A 233 8.77 -13.61 -9.36
N LEU A 234 8.72 -14.87 -9.82
CA LEU A 234 9.62 -15.93 -9.38
C LEU A 234 11.08 -15.66 -9.77
N ALA A 235 11.34 -14.97 -10.88
CA ALA A 235 12.70 -14.55 -11.23
C ALA A 235 13.29 -13.62 -10.15
N ALA A 236 12.55 -12.59 -9.73
CA ALA A 236 12.96 -11.71 -8.63
C ALA A 236 13.03 -12.45 -7.28
N ARG A 237 12.04 -13.29 -6.99
CA ARG A 237 11.97 -14.06 -5.72
C ARG A 237 13.08 -15.10 -5.58
N ARG A 238 13.59 -15.67 -6.67
CA ARG A 238 14.79 -16.55 -6.63
C ARG A 238 16.06 -15.79 -6.29
N ALA A 239 16.18 -14.54 -6.75
CA ALA A 239 17.30 -13.67 -6.41
C ALA A 239 17.19 -13.06 -5.00
N LEU A 240 15.99 -13.05 -4.41
CA LEU A 240 15.70 -12.49 -3.09
C LEU A 240 14.74 -13.41 -2.29
N PRO A 241 15.19 -14.59 -1.84
CA PRO A 241 14.35 -15.62 -1.28
C PRO A 241 13.73 -15.25 0.07
N CYS A 242 14.28 -14.24 0.75
CA CYS A 242 13.76 -13.77 2.02
C CYS A 242 12.87 -12.53 1.89
N HIS A 243 12.56 -12.09 0.66
CA HIS A 243 11.75 -10.91 0.41
C HIS A 243 10.26 -11.21 0.61
N VAL A 244 9.63 -10.50 1.54
CA VAL A 244 8.26 -10.75 2.01
C VAL A 244 7.25 -10.61 0.87
N ASN A 245 7.14 -9.43 0.28
CA ASN A 245 6.09 -9.12 -0.68
C ASN A 245 6.17 -9.95 -1.97
N LEU A 246 7.38 -10.25 -2.45
CA LEU A 246 7.61 -11.17 -3.57
C LEU A 246 7.14 -12.59 -3.24
N THR A 247 7.37 -13.07 -2.01
CA THR A 247 6.87 -14.38 -1.57
C THR A 247 5.34 -14.40 -1.56
N LEU A 248 4.72 -13.41 -0.91
CA LEU A 248 3.27 -13.32 -0.78
C LEU A 248 2.60 -13.18 -2.15
N ARG A 249 3.16 -12.36 -3.04
CA ARG A 249 2.68 -12.21 -4.41
C ARG A 249 2.85 -13.47 -5.25
N ALA A 250 4.01 -14.13 -5.19
CA ALA A 250 4.25 -15.36 -5.94
C ALA A 250 3.27 -16.46 -5.52
N PHE A 251 3.04 -16.58 -4.21
CA PHE A 251 2.03 -17.47 -3.66
C PHE A 251 0.65 -17.13 -4.23
N GLU A 252 0.25 -15.86 -4.16
CA GLU A 252 -1.04 -15.41 -4.67
C GLU A 252 -1.18 -15.70 -6.16
N LEU A 253 -0.16 -15.44 -6.99
CA LEU A 253 -0.16 -15.71 -8.44
C LEU A 253 -0.19 -17.20 -8.79
N ALA A 254 0.31 -18.07 -7.92
CA ALA A 254 0.31 -19.51 -8.13
C ALA A 254 -1.04 -20.17 -7.79
N ARG A 255 -1.91 -19.50 -7.02
CA ARG A 255 -3.22 -20.04 -6.66
C ARG A 255 -4.14 -20.19 -7.89
N PRO A 256 -5.05 -21.17 -7.90
CA PRO A 256 -6.12 -21.23 -8.89
C PRO A 256 -7.01 -19.98 -8.79
N VAL A 257 -7.44 -19.46 -9.94
CA VAL A 257 -8.45 -18.39 -10.00
C VAL A 257 -9.82 -19.05 -10.08
N SER A 258 -10.71 -18.68 -9.18
CA SER A 258 -12.12 -19.05 -9.23
C SER A 258 -12.96 -17.79 -9.18
N THR A 259 -13.99 -17.70 -10.02
CA THR A 259 -15.00 -16.65 -9.89
C THR A 259 -15.77 -16.89 -8.59
N PRO A 260 -15.69 -15.98 -7.61
CA PRO A 260 -16.41 -16.15 -6.37
C PRO A 260 -17.92 -16.01 -6.60
N PRO A 261 -18.76 -16.76 -5.88
CA PRO A 261 -20.19 -16.61 -6.02
C PRO A 261 -20.65 -15.26 -5.42
N PRO A 262 -21.64 -14.60 -6.04
CA PRO A 262 -22.17 -13.32 -5.58
C PRO A 262 -22.77 -13.43 -4.18
N ALA A 263 -23.01 -12.28 -3.55
CA ALA A 263 -23.67 -12.21 -2.24
C ALA A 263 -25.10 -12.75 -2.34
N LYS A 264 -25.50 -13.58 -1.38
CA LYS A 264 -26.88 -14.06 -1.23
C LYS A 264 -27.68 -13.21 -0.25
N ALA A 265 -29.00 -13.29 -0.31
CA ALA A 265 -29.88 -12.62 0.66
C ALA A 265 -29.48 -12.98 2.11
N GLY A 266 -29.36 -11.95 2.96
CA GLY A 266 -28.92 -12.10 4.35
C GLY A 266 -27.41 -12.32 4.56
N GLU A 267 -26.61 -12.37 3.50
CA GLU A 267 -25.17 -12.54 3.63
C GLU A 267 -24.44 -11.21 3.87
N ALA A 268 -24.78 -10.17 3.11
CA ALA A 268 -24.06 -8.90 3.16
C ALA A 268 -24.99 -7.69 3.12
N ALA A 269 -24.63 -6.67 3.89
CA ALA A 269 -25.10 -5.30 3.70
C ALA A 269 -23.94 -4.40 3.27
N VAL A 270 -24.15 -3.48 2.34
CA VAL A 270 -23.22 -2.41 1.98
C VAL A 270 -23.74 -1.11 2.57
N CYS A 271 -22.93 -0.47 3.40
CA CYS A 271 -23.27 0.66 4.23
C CYS A 271 -22.41 1.88 3.87
N LEU A 272 -23.05 3.00 3.55
CA LEU A 272 -22.38 4.27 3.25
C LEU A 272 -23.01 5.39 4.08
N TYR A 273 -22.23 6.42 4.40
CA TYR A 273 -22.76 7.65 4.97
C TYR A 273 -22.05 8.86 4.37
N SER A 274 -22.74 10.00 4.32
CA SER A 274 -22.19 11.23 3.74
C SER A 274 -22.59 12.47 4.52
N LEU A 275 -21.81 13.53 4.37
CA LEU A 275 -22.07 14.87 4.89
C LEU A 275 -21.63 15.91 3.85
N ASN A 276 -22.61 16.64 3.29
CA ASN A 276 -22.38 17.78 2.40
C ASN A 276 -21.49 17.49 1.18
N LYS A 277 -21.70 16.34 0.52
CA LYS A 277 -20.94 15.88 -0.66
C LYS A 277 -21.88 15.38 -1.76
N ALA A 278 -23.01 16.05 -2.00
CA ALA A 278 -24.07 15.56 -2.88
C ALA A 278 -23.58 15.02 -4.25
N GLU A 279 -22.74 15.78 -4.96
CA GLU A 279 -22.23 15.38 -6.28
C GLU A 279 -21.30 14.17 -6.22
N LEU A 280 -20.34 14.19 -5.29
CA LEU A 280 -19.36 13.10 -5.17
C LEU A 280 -20.02 11.81 -4.68
N PHE A 281 -20.97 11.92 -3.75
CA PHE A 281 -21.71 10.77 -3.25
C PHE A 281 -22.67 10.21 -4.31
N HIS A 282 -23.26 11.06 -5.15
CA HIS A 282 -23.98 10.60 -6.34
C HIS A 282 -23.09 9.75 -7.25
N ASP A 283 -21.91 10.25 -7.61
CA ASP A 283 -20.97 9.52 -8.48
C ASP A 283 -20.55 8.17 -7.87
N CYS A 284 -20.30 8.15 -6.56
CA CYS A 284 -20.00 6.93 -5.81
C CYS A 284 -21.15 5.92 -5.85
N LEU A 285 -22.39 6.35 -5.59
CA LEU A 285 -23.57 5.47 -5.61
C LEU A 285 -23.92 5.00 -7.03
N ASP A 286 -23.76 5.85 -8.03
CA ASP A 286 -23.98 5.48 -9.43
C ASP A 286 -22.97 4.41 -9.88
N HIS A 287 -21.69 4.59 -9.50
CA HIS A 287 -20.65 3.58 -9.70
C HIS A 287 -20.98 2.28 -8.96
N LEU A 288 -21.38 2.37 -7.69
CA LEU A 288 -21.74 1.21 -6.87
C LEU A 288 -22.88 0.40 -7.48
N ALA A 289 -23.91 1.07 -8.02
CA ALA A 289 -25.04 0.43 -8.68
C ALA A 289 -24.65 -0.34 -9.95
N ALA A 290 -23.51 -0.01 -10.57
CA ALA A 290 -22.96 -0.72 -11.72
C ALA A 290 -22.07 -1.94 -11.34
N THR A 291 -21.79 -2.15 -10.05
CA THR A 291 -21.02 -3.31 -9.56
C THR A 291 -21.91 -4.53 -9.30
N ASP A 292 -21.30 -5.72 -9.18
CA ASP A 292 -21.98 -6.93 -8.76
C ASP A 292 -22.19 -6.94 -7.25
N LEU A 293 -23.36 -6.44 -6.83
CA LEU A 293 -23.83 -6.43 -5.45
C LEU A 293 -24.56 -7.72 -5.05
N GLY A 294 -24.77 -8.67 -5.98
CA GLY A 294 -25.65 -9.82 -5.77
C GLY A 294 -27.00 -9.41 -5.16
N GLU A 295 -27.37 -10.07 -4.07
CA GLU A 295 -28.58 -9.82 -3.27
C GLU A 295 -28.32 -9.03 -1.98
N ALA A 296 -27.20 -8.29 -1.90
CA ALA A 296 -26.86 -7.50 -0.72
C ALA A 296 -27.91 -6.41 -0.41
N VAL A 297 -28.05 -6.04 0.86
CA VAL A 297 -28.80 -4.85 1.31
C VAL A 297 -27.92 -3.62 1.15
N ILE A 298 -28.45 -2.51 0.64
CA ILE A 298 -27.73 -1.25 0.48
C ILE A 298 -28.34 -0.26 1.47
N ALA A 299 -27.58 0.19 2.45
CA ALA A 299 -28.02 1.14 3.46
C ALA A 299 -27.18 2.42 3.39
N VAL A 300 -27.83 3.55 3.18
CA VAL A 300 -27.19 4.87 3.09
C VAL A 300 -27.68 5.79 4.19
N LEU A 301 -26.77 6.60 4.74
CA LEU A 301 -27.08 7.57 5.79
C LEU A 301 -26.65 8.98 5.39
N ASP A 302 -27.61 9.89 5.29
CA ASP A 302 -27.35 11.33 5.29
C ASP A 302 -27.09 11.80 6.73
N ASN A 303 -25.85 12.16 7.03
CA ASN A 303 -25.37 12.48 8.38
C ASN A 303 -25.59 13.96 8.71
N GLY A 304 -26.79 14.47 8.46
CA GLY A 304 -27.16 15.86 8.75
C GLY A 304 -26.70 16.86 7.69
N SER A 305 -26.78 16.49 6.41
CA SER A 305 -26.42 17.41 5.32
C SER A 305 -27.40 18.57 5.19
N THR A 306 -26.82 19.70 4.77
CA THR A 306 -27.50 20.98 4.48
C THR A 306 -27.43 21.34 3.01
N ASP A 307 -26.76 20.54 2.18
CA ASP A 307 -26.69 20.68 0.72
C ASP A 307 -27.79 19.83 0.03
N ALA A 308 -27.61 19.55 -1.26
CA ALA A 308 -28.55 18.77 -2.07
C ALA A 308 -28.54 17.25 -1.80
N THR A 309 -27.76 16.75 -0.83
CA THR A 309 -27.64 15.31 -0.52
C THR A 309 -29.00 14.61 -0.29
N PRO A 310 -29.98 15.19 0.44
CA PRO A 310 -31.27 14.54 0.65
C PRO A 310 -32.04 14.31 -0.66
N ASP A 311 -32.09 15.32 -1.53
CA ASP A 311 -32.80 15.24 -2.81
C ASP A 311 -32.08 14.29 -3.77
N MET A 312 -30.74 14.30 -3.74
CA MET A 312 -29.90 13.36 -4.49
C MET A 312 -30.19 11.90 -4.09
N LEU A 313 -30.25 11.61 -2.78
CA LEU A 313 -30.55 10.26 -2.28
C LEU A 313 -31.94 9.77 -2.68
N ALA A 314 -32.92 10.68 -2.73
CA ALA A 314 -34.26 10.35 -3.22
C ALA A 314 -34.24 10.00 -4.72
N GLY A 315 -33.45 10.72 -5.52
CA GLY A 315 -33.31 10.46 -6.96
C GLY A 315 -32.55 9.18 -7.31
N ILE A 316 -31.46 8.90 -6.60
CA ILE A 316 -30.59 7.75 -6.90
C ILE A 316 -31.19 6.40 -6.47
N ALA A 317 -32.17 6.39 -5.55
CA ALA A 317 -32.80 5.17 -5.05
C ALA A 317 -33.32 4.24 -6.17
N ALA A 318 -33.79 4.81 -7.28
CA ALA A 318 -34.28 4.05 -8.43
C ALA A 318 -33.20 3.26 -9.20
N ARG A 319 -31.91 3.52 -8.93
CA ARG A 319 -30.78 2.73 -9.45
C ARG A 319 -30.65 1.37 -8.75
N PHE A 320 -31.22 1.22 -7.56
CA PHE A 320 -31.14 0.02 -6.74
C PHE A 320 -32.50 -0.68 -6.65
N PRO A 321 -32.55 -1.99 -6.39
CA PRO A 321 -33.81 -2.68 -6.16
C PRO A 321 -34.54 -2.13 -4.93
N ALA A 322 -35.83 -1.84 -5.09
CA ALA A 322 -36.63 -1.12 -4.09
C ALA A 322 -36.73 -1.83 -2.73
N ASP A 323 -36.63 -3.16 -2.71
CA ASP A 323 -36.66 -4.00 -1.52
C ASP A 323 -35.29 -4.13 -0.83
N ARG A 324 -34.23 -3.56 -1.41
CA ARG A 324 -32.85 -3.66 -0.92
C ARG A 324 -32.18 -2.33 -0.64
N PHE A 325 -32.78 -1.19 -1.01
CA PHE A 325 -32.21 0.12 -0.78
C PHE A 325 -32.88 0.84 0.40
N ILE A 326 -32.09 1.18 1.41
CA ILE A 326 -32.55 1.84 2.63
C ILE A 326 -31.81 3.17 2.74
N SER A 327 -32.55 4.26 2.89
CA SER A 327 -31.99 5.59 3.09
C SER A 327 -32.49 6.17 4.40
N VAL A 328 -31.55 6.64 5.22
CA VAL A 328 -31.83 7.27 6.51
C VAL A 328 -31.25 8.66 6.51
N ARG A 329 -32.00 9.62 7.06
CA ARG A 329 -31.54 10.98 7.27
C ARG A 329 -31.53 11.33 8.74
N LEU A 330 -30.39 11.86 9.20
CA LEU A 330 -30.26 12.43 10.54
C LEU A 330 -30.45 13.94 10.50
N PRO A 331 -30.98 14.56 11.59
CA PRO A 331 -31.15 16.00 11.65
C PRO A 331 -29.84 16.76 11.93
N VAL A 332 -28.81 16.06 12.42
CA VAL A 332 -27.51 16.63 12.79
C VAL A 332 -26.39 15.62 12.48
N ASN A 333 -25.18 16.13 12.25
CA ASN A 333 -23.98 15.31 12.12
C ASN A 333 -23.58 14.70 13.47
N ILE A 334 -23.51 13.37 13.52
CA ILE A 334 -23.13 12.61 14.72
C ILE A 334 -21.73 11.97 14.63
N GLY A 335 -20.93 12.35 13.62
CA GLY A 335 -19.61 11.78 13.34
C GLY A 335 -19.66 10.40 12.67
N ALA A 336 -18.51 9.94 12.18
CA ALA A 336 -18.33 8.69 11.47
C ALA A 336 -18.64 7.44 12.33
N PRO A 337 -18.07 7.27 13.54
CA PRO A 337 -18.46 6.19 14.44
C PRO A 337 -19.96 6.12 14.72
N GLY A 338 -20.58 7.28 14.96
CA GLY A 338 -22.03 7.39 15.19
C GLY A 338 -22.85 6.94 13.99
N ALA A 339 -22.50 7.41 12.79
CA ALA A 339 -23.15 7.03 11.53
C ALA A 339 -23.01 5.51 11.25
N ARG A 340 -21.80 4.96 11.41
CA ARG A 340 -21.55 3.52 11.25
C ARG A 340 -22.40 2.70 12.21
N ASN A 341 -22.46 3.10 13.49
CA ASN A 341 -23.28 2.42 14.49
C ASN A 341 -24.78 2.52 14.22
N TRP A 342 -25.25 3.65 13.69
CA TRP A 342 -26.64 3.81 13.28
C TRP A 342 -27.00 2.83 12.17
N LEU A 343 -26.17 2.74 11.13
CA LEU A 343 -26.33 1.79 10.04
C LEU A 343 -26.31 0.34 10.53
N LEU A 344 -25.39 -0.02 11.43
CA LEU A 344 -25.32 -1.36 12.04
C LEU A 344 -26.59 -1.76 12.81
N ALA A 345 -27.33 -0.79 13.33
CA ALA A 345 -28.53 -1.00 14.12
C ALA A 345 -29.82 -1.13 13.29
N LEU A 346 -29.76 -0.84 11.98
CA LEU A 346 -30.92 -1.03 11.09
C LEU A 346 -31.29 -2.52 11.03
N PRO A 347 -32.58 -2.90 11.18
CA PRO A 347 -32.98 -4.31 11.22
C PRO A 347 -32.48 -5.15 10.05
N GLU A 348 -32.51 -4.59 8.85
CA GLU A 348 -32.08 -5.24 7.61
C GLU A 348 -30.57 -5.48 7.59
N VAL A 349 -29.78 -4.52 8.09
CA VAL A 349 -28.32 -4.65 8.24
C VAL A 349 -27.97 -5.59 9.38
N ALA A 350 -28.72 -5.54 10.49
CA ALA A 350 -28.58 -6.43 11.64
C ALA A 350 -28.82 -7.91 11.28
N ALA A 351 -29.68 -8.17 10.30
CA ALA A 351 -29.97 -9.51 9.79
C ALA A 351 -28.85 -10.09 8.90
N CYS A 352 -27.90 -9.27 8.42
CA CYS A 352 -26.80 -9.72 7.58
C CYS A 352 -25.64 -10.32 8.40
N SER A 353 -25.02 -11.38 7.86
CA SER A 353 -23.83 -11.99 8.47
C SER A 353 -22.57 -11.14 8.28
N HIS A 354 -22.52 -10.29 7.26
CA HIS A 354 -21.44 -9.35 7.01
C HIS A 354 -21.96 -7.94 6.69
N VAL A 355 -21.17 -6.93 7.03
CA VAL A 355 -21.46 -5.52 6.74
C VAL A 355 -20.23 -4.85 6.14
N ALA A 356 -20.29 -4.47 4.87
CA ALA A 356 -19.26 -3.71 4.19
C ALA A 356 -19.51 -2.21 4.35
N PHE A 357 -18.61 -1.52 5.05
CA PHE A 357 -18.56 -0.05 4.99
C PHE A 357 -17.77 0.39 3.77
N LEU A 358 -18.30 1.37 3.05
CA LEU A 358 -17.65 2.01 1.91
C LEU A 358 -17.77 3.54 2.08
N ASP A 359 -16.65 4.26 1.87
CA ASP A 359 -16.66 5.73 1.92
C ASP A 359 -17.47 6.33 0.75
N ASP A 360 -17.96 7.56 0.93
CA ASP A 360 -18.83 8.27 -0.03
C ASP A 360 -18.15 8.79 -1.30
N ASP A 361 -16.89 8.41 -1.49
CA ASP A 361 -16.05 8.73 -2.62
C ASP A 361 -15.10 7.58 -3.00
N ALA A 362 -15.53 6.36 -2.71
CA ALA A 362 -14.85 5.12 -3.05
C ALA A 362 -15.50 4.43 -4.28
N PHE A 363 -14.64 3.89 -5.14
CA PHE A 363 -14.97 3.37 -6.48
C PHE A 363 -14.39 1.96 -6.62
N PRO A 364 -15.08 0.93 -6.10
CA PRO A 364 -14.58 -0.44 -6.10
C PRO A 364 -14.60 -1.12 -7.48
N GLU A 365 -13.78 -2.15 -7.68
CA GLU A 365 -13.85 -3.03 -8.86
C GLU A 365 -15.22 -3.71 -9.01
N ALA A 366 -15.62 -4.10 -10.22
CA ALA A 366 -16.97 -4.62 -10.48
C ALA A 366 -17.37 -5.84 -9.63
N ASP A 367 -16.42 -6.70 -9.26
CA ASP A 367 -16.67 -7.94 -8.50
C ASP A 367 -16.19 -7.88 -7.03
N TRP A 368 -15.89 -6.67 -6.53
CA TRP A 368 -15.25 -6.44 -5.23
C TRP A 368 -15.93 -7.18 -4.06
N LEU A 369 -17.26 -7.08 -3.93
CA LEU A 369 -17.99 -7.58 -2.78
C LEU A 369 -17.92 -9.11 -2.73
N SER A 370 -18.14 -9.77 -3.87
CA SER A 370 -18.07 -11.22 -3.99
C SER A 370 -16.66 -11.75 -3.64
N ARG A 371 -15.61 -11.01 -3.98
CA ARG A 371 -14.21 -11.35 -3.68
C ARG A 371 -13.87 -11.17 -2.21
N LEU A 372 -14.27 -10.07 -1.58
CA LEU A 372 -14.10 -9.88 -0.14
C LEU A 372 -14.89 -10.93 0.66
N LEU A 373 -16.11 -11.25 0.24
CA LEU A 373 -16.90 -12.34 0.84
C LEU A 373 -16.25 -13.70 0.64
N ALA A 374 -15.63 -13.98 -0.52
CA ALA A 374 -14.87 -15.21 -0.71
C ALA A 374 -13.67 -15.29 0.24
N THR A 375 -12.95 -14.18 0.44
CA THR A 375 -11.87 -14.15 1.44
C THR A 375 -12.40 -14.33 2.87
N ALA A 376 -13.56 -13.76 3.21
CA ALA A 376 -14.21 -14.00 4.51
C ALA A 376 -14.64 -15.47 4.68
N ARG A 377 -15.19 -16.10 3.63
CA ARG A 377 -15.57 -17.52 3.63
C ARG A 377 -14.35 -18.44 3.79
N ASP A 378 -13.22 -18.10 3.16
CA ASP A 378 -11.94 -18.81 3.32
C ASP A 378 -11.32 -18.59 4.72
N ASN A 379 -11.71 -17.54 5.43
CA ASN A 379 -11.20 -17.17 6.75
C ASN A 379 -12.34 -16.91 7.75
N PRO A 380 -13.12 -17.92 8.18
CA PRO A 380 -14.33 -17.70 8.98
C PRO A 380 -14.13 -16.99 10.33
N ALA A 381 -12.89 -16.96 10.84
CA ALA A 381 -12.51 -16.24 12.05
C ALA A 381 -12.13 -14.77 11.81
N SER A 382 -12.14 -14.28 10.57
CA SER A 382 -11.76 -12.90 10.27
C SER A 382 -12.78 -11.93 10.87
N GLY A 383 -12.30 -10.96 11.66
CA GLY A 383 -13.14 -9.89 12.18
C GLY A 383 -13.54 -8.88 11.13
N ALA A 384 -12.62 -8.63 10.19
CA ALA A 384 -12.86 -7.88 8.99
C ALA A 384 -12.01 -8.39 7.83
N VAL A 385 -12.50 -8.11 6.61
CA VAL A 385 -11.72 -8.19 5.38
C VAL A 385 -11.65 -6.81 4.75
N GLY A 386 -10.46 -6.39 4.36
CA GLY A 386 -10.26 -5.15 3.62
C GLY A 386 -9.41 -5.37 2.39
N CYS A 387 -9.23 -4.32 1.60
CA CYS A 387 -8.55 -4.36 0.31
C CYS A 387 -7.44 -3.34 0.22
N ALA A 388 -6.74 -3.27 -0.92
CA ALA A 388 -5.87 -2.13 -1.17
C ALA A 388 -6.71 -0.93 -1.61
N ILE A 389 -6.42 0.22 -1.00
CA ILE A 389 -7.00 1.50 -1.38
C ILE A 389 -5.96 2.26 -2.19
N THR A 390 -6.34 2.71 -3.38
CA THR A 390 -5.45 3.43 -4.29
C THR A 390 -6.05 4.78 -4.66
N ASP A 391 -5.19 5.70 -5.10
CA ASP A 391 -5.66 6.90 -5.79
C ASP A 391 -6.51 6.51 -7.01
N MET A 392 -7.50 7.35 -7.32
CA MET A 392 -8.35 7.17 -8.50
C MET A 392 -7.58 7.38 -9.80
N ASP A 393 -6.74 8.40 -9.84
CA ASP A 393 -5.99 8.81 -11.02
C ASP A 393 -4.63 8.14 -11.10
N ALA A 394 -4.11 8.00 -12.32
CA ALA A 394 -2.75 7.51 -12.53
C ALA A 394 -1.74 8.45 -11.85
N PRO A 395 -0.71 7.94 -11.15
CA PRO A 395 -0.21 6.55 -11.18
C PRO A 395 -0.90 5.54 -10.24
N ARG A 396 -2.02 5.89 -9.60
CA ARG A 396 -2.80 5.03 -8.68
C ARG A 396 -1.97 4.54 -7.50
N ASP A 397 -1.32 5.46 -6.81
CA ASP A 397 -0.51 5.12 -5.63
C ASP A 397 -1.36 4.49 -4.54
N HIS A 398 -0.72 3.68 -3.70
CA HIS A 398 -1.39 3.12 -2.53
C HIS A 398 -1.63 4.19 -1.48
N GLN A 399 -2.88 4.35 -1.07
CA GLN A 399 -3.27 5.12 0.11
C GLN A 399 -3.20 4.27 1.37
N SER A 400 -3.56 2.98 1.28
CA SER A 400 -3.49 2.05 2.41
C SER A 400 -3.46 0.58 1.97
N ALA A 401 -2.65 -0.23 2.65
CA ALA A 401 -2.55 -1.67 2.50
C ALA A 401 -1.89 -2.29 3.73
N ASP A 402 -2.36 -3.46 4.18
CA ASP A 402 -1.69 -4.36 5.14
C ASP A 402 -1.17 -3.65 6.43
N PHE A 403 -2.08 -3.08 7.24
CA PHE A 403 -1.70 -2.42 8.49
C PHE A 403 -1.38 -3.43 9.59
N ASN A 404 -0.22 -3.25 10.22
CA ASN A 404 0.31 -4.09 11.30
C ASN A 404 0.97 -3.20 12.37
N LEU A 405 1.54 -3.76 13.44
CA LEU A 405 2.27 -2.99 14.46
C LEU A 405 3.78 -3.21 14.44
N PHE A 406 4.51 -2.12 14.64
CA PHE A 406 5.89 -2.18 15.10
C PHE A 406 5.96 -2.46 16.60
N PRO A 407 7.04 -3.12 17.07
CA PRO A 407 7.39 -3.14 18.49
C PRO A 407 7.53 -1.71 19.05
N PRO A 408 7.08 -1.43 20.28
CA PRO A 408 7.12 -0.09 20.86
C PRO A 408 8.52 0.55 20.93
N ASP A 409 9.58 -0.24 21.07
CA ASP A 409 10.97 0.20 21.13
C ASP A 409 11.54 0.64 19.76
N MET A 410 10.82 0.36 18.67
CA MET A 410 11.15 0.86 17.33
C MET A 410 10.41 2.15 16.96
N GLY A 411 9.42 2.54 17.75
CA GLY A 411 8.68 3.78 17.55
C GLY A 411 9.47 4.99 18.03
N GLN A 412 9.30 6.13 17.34
CA GLN A 412 9.70 7.43 17.88
C GLN A 412 8.45 8.15 18.40
N PRO A 413 8.34 8.38 19.72
CA PRO A 413 7.23 9.16 20.26
C PRO A 413 7.21 10.57 19.65
N SER A 414 6.04 10.94 19.15
CA SER A 414 5.72 12.25 18.60
C SER A 414 4.96 13.14 19.61
N LEU A 415 4.37 12.55 20.66
CA LEU A 415 3.51 13.23 21.62
C LEU A 415 4.14 13.25 23.02
N ALA A 416 4.43 14.45 23.54
CA ALA A 416 5.01 14.59 24.87
C ALA A 416 4.03 14.20 25.99
N GLU A 417 2.73 14.37 25.74
CA GLU A 417 1.66 14.20 26.71
C GLU A 417 1.09 12.76 26.76
N ALA A 418 1.57 11.86 25.89
CA ALA A 418 1.05 10.50 25.79
C ALA A 418 2.15 9.44 25.77
N LYS A 419 1.89 8.32 26.46
CA LYS A 419 2.70 7.11 26.35
C LYS A 419 2.33 6.36 25.07
N GLU A 420 3.03 6.67 23.98
CA GLU A 420 2.84 5.99 22.70
C GLU A 420 3.39 4.57 22.72
N ARG A 421 2.51 3.61 22.45
CA ARG A 421 2.81 2.16 22.36
C ARG A 421 2.34 1.57 21.03
N LEU A 422 1.36 2.19 20.38
CA LEU A 422 0.75 1.69 19.15
C LEU A 422 1.38 2.40 17.95
N PHE A 423 2.45 1.80 17.42
CA PHE A 423 3.15 2.29 16.23
C PHE A 423 2.72 1.47 15.01
N VAL A 424 1.83 2.04 14.20
CA VAL A 424 1.31 1.39 13.00
C VAL A 424 2.38 1.31 11.93
N CYS A 425 2.60 0.10 11.40
CA CYS A 425 3.32 -0.13 10.16
C CYS A 425 2.36 0.07 8.98
N GLU A 426 2.59 1.14 8.21
CA GLU A 426 1.88 1.44 6.96
C GLU A 426 2.78 1.12 5.76
N PRO A 427 2.84 -0.15 5.29
CA PRO A 427 3.92 -0.62 4.44
C PRO A 427 3.94 0.00 3.03
N CYS A 428 2.83 0.58 2.59
CA CYS A 428 2.64 1.12 1.24
C CYS A 428 2.68 2.65 1.15
N ARG A 429 3.02 3.36 2.24
CA ARG A 429 2.96 4.82 2.30
C ARG A 429 3.73 5.48 1.15
N GLY A 430 3.00 6.13 0.24
CA GLY A 430 3.58 6.82 -0.93
C GLY A 430 4.18 5.89 -1.99
N ALA A 431 3.96 4.58 -1.88
CA ALA A 431 4.48 3.60 -2.81
C ALA A 431 3.58 3.49 -4.06
N PRO A 432 4.15 3.48 -5.27
CA PRO A 432 3.38 3.22 -6.48
C PRO A 432 2.84 1.77 -6.49
N ASP A 433 1.71 1.54 -7.15
CA ASP A 433 1.19 0.18 -7.30
C ASP A 433 1.97 -0.62 -8.35
N LEU A 434 3.09 -1.22 -7.93
CA LEU A 434 3.78 -2.27 -8.70
C LEU A 434 3.21 -3.66 -8.43
N SER A 435 1.99 -3.76 -7.88
CA SER A 435 1.30 -4.98 -7.44
C SER A 435 2.09 -5.81 -6.40
N LEU A 436 3.03 -5.20 -5.69
CA LEU A 436 3.74 -5.82 -4.56
C LEU A 436 2.88 -5.88 -3.29
N PHE A 437 1.68 -5.32 -3.32
CA PHE A 437 0.63 -5.52 -2.32
C PHE A 437 -0.50 -6.40 -2.87
N ALA A 438 -0.33 -7.03 -4.03
CA ALA A 438 -1.34 -7.92 -4.62
C ALA A 438 -1.30 -9.34 -4.02
N TYR A 439 -1.63 -9.45 -2.74
CA TYR A 439 -1.68 -10.71 -2.00
C TYR A 439 -2.77 -10.69 -0.93
N ARG A 440 -3.10 -11.87 -0.42
CA ARG A 440 -3.91 -12.04 0.79
C ARG A 440 -3.05 -12.43 1.98
N ARG A 441 -3.32 -11.92 3.18
CA ARG A 441 -2.73 -12.39 4.46
C ARG A 441 -3.51 -11.85 5.66
N PRO A 442 -3.36 -12.45 6.85
CA PRO A 442 -3.77 -11.79 8.09
C PRO A 442 -3.05 -10.45 8.27
N CYS A 443 -3.72 -9.53 8.95
CA CYS A 443 -3.17 -8.24 9.38
C CYS A 443 -3.86 -7.79 10.67
N LEU A 444 -3.33 -6.75 11.31
CA LEU A 444 -3.98 -6.17 12.48
C LEU A 444 -5.25 -5.41 12.09
N SER A 445 -5.18 -4.59 11.04
CA SER A 445 -6.27 -3.68 10.68
C SER A 445 -6.33 -3.45 9.17
N VAL A 446 -7.49 -2.98 8.71
CA VAL A 446 -7.74 -2.56 7.32
C VAL A 446 -8.39 -1.17 7.29
N SER A 447 -8.27 -0.48 6.16
CA SER A 447 -8.80 0.88 6.00
C SER A 447 -10.33 0.92 6.10
N GLY A 448 -10.84 1.88 6.87
CA GLY A 448 -12.26 2.21 6.96
C GLY A 448 -12.92 2.63 5.64
N CYS A 449 -12.13 2.93 4.60
CA CYS A 449 -12.61 3.25 3.25
C CYS A 449 -13.36 2.09 2.60
N CYS A 450 -12.90 0.85 2.82
CA CYS A 450 -13.61 -0.36 2.40
C CYS A 450 -13.37 -1.47 3.42
N HIS A 451 -14.39 -1.75 4.23
CA HIS A 451 -14.25 -2.50 5.47
C HIS A 451 -15.40 -3.52 5.63
N LEU A 452 -15.18 -4.78 5.24
CA LEU A 452 -16.16 -5.85 5.35
C LEU A 452 -16.09 -6.52 6.74
N LEU A 453 -17.03 -6.19 7.61
CA LEU A 453 -17.12 -6.69 8.98
C LEU A 453 -17.87 -8.01 9.07
N SER A 454 -17.39 -8.89 9.95
CA SER A 454 -18.16 -10.05 10.39
C SER A 454 -19.13 -9.65 11.51
N ARG A 455 -20.40 -10.08 11.42
CA ARG A 455 -21.39 -9.93 12.50
C ARG A 455 -20.91 -10.54 13.80
N GLN A 456 -20.27 -11.71 13.74
CA GLN A 456 -19.73 -12.40 14.90
C GLN A 456 -18.68 -11.55 15.63
N ALA A 457 -17.82 -10.88 14.87
CA ALA A 457 -16.81 -9.99 15.45
C ALA A 457 -17.43 -8.72 16.03
N ILE A 458 -18.46 -8.15 15.39
CA ILE A 458 -19.22 -7.02 15.96
C ILE A 458 -19.86 -7.40 17.30
N GLU A 459 -20.46 -8.58 17.41
CA GLU A 459 -21.08 -9.07 18.66
C GLU A 459 -20.06 -9.32 19.77
N LYS A 460 -18.82 -9.70 19.42
CA LYS A 460 -17.76 -10.02 20.38
C LYS A 460 -16.95 -8.81 20.80
N ALA A 461 -16.55 -7.98 19.84
CA ALA A 461 -15.73 -6.79 20.08
C ALA A 461 -16.58 -5.59 20.50
N GLY A 462 -17.82 -5.50 20.02
CA GLY A 462 -18.70 -4.33 20.15
C GLY A 462 -18.67 -3.41 18.92
N PRO A 463 -19.55 -2.39 18.89
CA PRO A 463 -19.67 -1.43 17.79
C PRO A 463 -18.45 -0.48 17.73
N PHE A 464 -18.46 0.51 16.82
CA PHE A 464 -17.43 1.56 16.77
C PHE A 464 -17.52 2.47 18.00
N ASP A 465 -16.38 2.92 18.51
CA ASP A 465 -16.35 3.78 19.70
C ASP A 465 -16.60 5.26 19.34
N ILE A 466 -17.73 5.80 19.81
CA ILE A 466 -18.16 7.18 19.53
C ILE A 466 -17.23 8.25 20.11
N ARG A 467 -16.30 7.88 21.00
CA ARG A 467 -15.26 8.81 21.50
C ARG A 467 -14.32 9.27 20.39
N PHE A 468 -14.24 8.56 19.27
CA PHE A 468 -13.43 8.93 18.09
C PHE A 468 -14.15 9.88 17.12
N ASN A 469 -15.31 10.42 17.49
CA ASN A 469 -15.96 11.47 16.71
C ASN A 469 -15.05 12.72 16.58
N PRO A 470 -15.06 13.42 15.43
CA PRO A 470 -15.91 13.16 14.27
C PRO A 470 -15.42 12.06 13.32
N THR A 471 -14.14 11.68 13.34
CA THR A 471 -13.53 10.60 12.52
C THR A 471 -12.07 10.38 12.96
N GLN A 472 -11.40 9.37 12.39
CA GLN A 472 -10.01 8.95 12.58
C GLN A 472 -9.79 7.95 13.71
N PHE A 473 -9.01 6.91 13.39
CA PHE A 473 -8.63 5.79 14.25
C PHE A 473 -9.78 4.90 14.74
N ASP A 474 -11.02 5.16 14.33
CA ASP A 474 -12.18 4.40 14.79
C ASP A 474 -12.26 2.99 14.17
N ASP A 475 -11.78 2.85 12.94
CA ASP A 475 -11.55 1.57 12.26
C ASP A 475 -10.42 0.77 12.93
N LEU A 476 -9.26 1.41 13.13
CA LEU A 476 -8.11 0.79 13.81
C LEU A 476 -8.44 0.38 15.24
N GLU A 477 -9.12 1.22 16.02
CA GLU A 477 -9.52 0.90 17.38
C GLU A 477 -10.46 -0.30 17.44
N ARG A 478 -11.46 -0.35 16.54
CA ARG A 478 -12.39 -1.47 16.47
C ARG A 478 -11.68 -2.75 16.08
N ASP A 479 -10.76 -2.68 15.11
CA ASP A 479 -9.95 -3.82 14.67
C ASP A 479 -9.04 -4.33 15.78
N ILE A 480 -8.46 -3.44 16.60
CA ILE A 480 -7.68 -3.81 17.79
C ILE A 480 -8.56 -4.61 18.79
N ARG A 481 -9.77 -4.12 19.10
CA ARG A 481 -10.70 -4.86 19.97
C ARG A 481 -11.09 -6.21 19.36
N SER A 482 -11.31 -6.24 18.05
CA SER A 482 -11.63 -7.46 17.30
C SER A 482 -10.49 -8.48 17.39
N PHE A 483 -9.26 -8.04 17.16
CA PHE A 483 -8.06 -8.87 17.28
C PHE A 483 -7.93 -9.44 18.70
N LEU A 484 -8.05 -8.61 19.73
CA LEU A 484 -8.00 -9.04 21.14
C LEU A 484 -9.13 -10.02 21.51
N ALA A 485 -10.26 -9.97 20.81
CA ALA A 485 -11.37 -10.91 20.95
C ALA A 485 -11.19 -12.21 20.15
N GLY A 486 -10.06 -12.38 19.44
CA GLY A 486 -9.75 -13.57 18.64
C GLY A 486 -10.26 -13.51 17.19
N TYR A 487 -10.61 -12.32 16.70
CA TYR A 487 -11.09 -12.09 15.34
C TYR A 487 -10.15 -11.12 14.59
N PRO A 488 -8.98 -11.58 14.12
CA PRO A 488 -8.03 -10.73 13.40
C PRO A 488 -8.58 -10.30 12.05
N CYS A 489 -8.00 -9.26 11.45
CA CYS A 489 -8.35 -8.85 10.10
C CYS A 489 -7.62 -9.69 9.05
N VAL A 490 -8.18 -9.70 7.84
CA VAL A 490 -7.52 -10.24 6.64
C VAL A 490 -7.44 -9.14 5.60
N TYR A 491 -6.23 -8.88 5.14
CA TYR A 491 -5.98 -8.02 4.00
C TYR A 491 -6.10 -8.85 2.70
N ASP A 492 -6.96 -8.42 1.79
CA ASP A 492 -7.06 -8.91 0.42
C ASP A 492 -6.67 -7.84 -0.59
N GLY A 493 -5.36 -7.69 -0.76
CA GLY A 493 -4.80 -6.83 -1.77
C GLY A 493 -4.95 -7.36 -3.19
N THR A 494 -5.69 -8.43 -3.47
CA THR A 494 -6.06 -8.68 -4.87
C THR A 494 -7.20 -7.77 -5.30
N VAL A 495 -8.07 -7.36 -4.36
CA VAL A 495 -9.18 -6.43 -4.59
C VAL A 495 -8.64 -4.99 -4.52
N ARG A 496 -9.12 -4.13 -5.41
CA ARG A 496 -8.77 -2.71 -5.47
C ARG A 496 -10.01 -1.83 -5.29
N VAL A 497 -9.86 -0.78 -4.50
CA VAL A 497 -10.85 0.29 -4.39
C VAL A 497 -10.14 1.61 -4.65
N ALA A 498 -10.55 2.29 -5.72
CA ALA A 498 -10.07 3.64 -6.01
C ALA A 498 -10.77 4.64 -5.08
N HIS A 499 -10.05 5.63 -4.58
CA HIS A 499 -10.56 6.59 -3.61
C HIS A 499 -10.17 8.01 -4.02
N LYS A 500 -11.16 8.91 -4.15
CA LYS A 500 -10.95 10.25 -4.72
C LYS A 500 -10.24 11.18 -3.74
N GLN A 501 -10.55 11.08 -2.45
CA GLN A 501 -9.92 11.89 -1.42
C GLN A 501 -8.85 11.09 -0.68
N GLY A 502 -7.59 11.53 -0.69
CA GLY A 502 -6.58 10.94 0.20
C GLY A 502 -7.00 11.00 1.68
N SER A 503 -6.40 10.14 2.51
CA SER A 503 -6.67 10.01 3.96
C SER A 503 -6.88 11.36 4.64
N SER A 504 -7.91 11.51 5.49
CA SER A 504 -8.16 12.78 6.16
C SER A 504 -7.03 13.21 7.10
N LEU A 505 -6.13 12.29 7.51
CA LEU A 505 -4.87 12.61 8.19
C LEU A 505 -3.96 13.49 7.33
N ALA A 506 -3.83 13.17 6.04
CA ALA A 506 -3.05 13.93 5.08
C ALA A 506 -3.71 15.27 4.68
N LYS A 507 -4.98 15.47 5.05
CA LYS A 507 -5.79 16.65 4.70
C LYS A 507 -6.09 17.58 5.87
N ALA A 508 -5.50 17.35 7.05
CA ALA A 508 -5.67 18.26 8.18
C ALA A 508 -4.97 19.61 7.87
N GLN A 509 -5.76 20.59 7.43
CA GLN A 509 -5.26 21.91 7.01
C GLN A 509 -5.40 22.98 8.10
N THR A 510 -6.30 22.76 9.06
CA THR A 510 -6.55 23.70 10.17
C THR A 510 -6.05 23.16 11.49
N GLN A 511 -5.67 24.06 12.40
CA GLN A 511 -5.25 23.67 13.76
C GLN A 511 -6.34 22.86 14.49
N ALA A 512 -7.61 23.14 14.22
CA ALA A 512 -8.72 22.39 14.78
C ALA A 512 -8.73 20.94 14.30
N GLN A 513 -8.57 20.68 13.00
CA GLN A 513 -8.49 19.33 12.44
C GLN A 513 -7.26 18.58 12.98
N VAL A 514 -6.10 19.23 13.02
CA VAL A 514 -4.87 18.64 13.59
C VAL A 514 -5.10 18.27 15.06
N SER A 515 -5.75 19.12 15.84
CA SER A 515 -6.04 18.86 17.25
C SER A 515 -7.04 17.71 17.44
N GLN A 516 -8.00 17.53 16.53
CA GLN A 516 -8.92 16.38 16.55
C GLN A 516 -8.18 15.07 16.32
N VAL A 517 -7.31 15.02 15.29
CA VAL A 517 -6.46 13.85 14.99
C VAL A 517 -5.60 13.51 16.21
N LEU A 518 -4.92 14.51 16.76
CA LEU A 518 -4.08 14.35 17.93
C LEU A 518 -4.87 13.83 19.14
N GLY A 519 -6.02 14.43 19.44
CA GLY A 519 -6.90 14.00 20.52
C GLY A 519 -7.36 12.55 20.36
N ASN A 520 -7.69 12.13 19.13
CA ASN A 520 -8.07 10.75 18.86
C ASN A 520 -6.89 9.77 18.94
N LYS A 521 -5.67 10.19 18.54
CA LYS A 521 -4.46 9.39 18.77
C LYS A 521 -4.20 9.18 20.26
N ILE A 522 -4.34 10.20 21.10
CA ILE A 522 -4.23 10.07 22.56
C ILE A 522 -5.29 9.11 23.10
N LYS A 523 -6.56 9.24 22.67
CA LYS A 523 -7.64 8.31 23.05
C LYS A 523 -7.30 6.87 22.65
N LEU A 524 -6.78 6.65 21.44
CA LEU A 524 -6.39 5.32 20.95
C LEU A 524 -5.35 4.67 21.85
N GLU A 525 -4.30 5.41 22.21
CA GLU A 525 -3.29 4.90 23.14
C GLU A 525 -3.96 4.45 24.44
N TYR A 526 -4.74 5.31 25.10
CA TYR A 526 -5.33 4.98 26.40
C TYR A 526 -6.59 4.10 26.33
N ALA A 527 -7.08 3.76 25.12
CA ALA A 527 -8.12 2.76 24.93
C ALA A 527 -7.58 1.33 25.12
N VAL A 528 -6.27 1.13 25.00
CA VAL A 528 -5.61 -0.17 25.10
C VAL A 528 -4.76 -0.24 26.38
N ALA A 529 -5.03 -1.26 27.21
CA ALA A 529 -4.23 -1.51 28.41
C ALA A 529 -2.78 -1.88 28.05
N ASP A 530 -1.81 -1.58 28.92
CA ASP A 530 -0.39 -1.86 28.68
C ASP A 530 -0.11 -3.34 28.34
N ALA A 531 -0.78 -4.26 29.03
CA ALA A 531 -0.64 -5.69 28.78
C ALA A 531 -1.18 -6.08 27.39
N ASP A 532 -2.29 -5.46 26.95
CA ASP A 532 -2.87 -5.73 25.64
C ASP A 532 -2.05 -5.08 24.52
N ALA A 533 -1.47 -3.90 24.74
CA ALA A 533 -0.55 -3.28 23.79
C ALA A 533 0.68 -4.16 23.53
N ASP A 534 1.28 -4.76 24.57
CA ASP A 534 2.40 -5.69 24.40
C ASP A 534 1.97 -7.00 23.71
N ARG A 535 0.78 -7.51 24.02
CA ARG A 535 0.22 -8.69 23.36
C ARG A 535 -0.05 -8.45 21.88
N LEU A 536 -0.63 -7.30 21.52
CA LEU A 536 -1.04 -6.97 20.16
C LEU A 536 0.10 -7.11 19.16
N TRP A 537 1.20 -6.36 19.34
CA TRP A 537 2.30 -6.42 18.37
C TRP A 537 2.96 -7.79 18.32
N ARG A 538 3.08 -8.51 19.46
CA ARG A 538 3.69 -9.86 19.49
C ARG A 538 2.83 -10.88 18.78
N GLU A 539 1.54 -10.91 19.08
CA GLU A 539 0.59 -11.85 18.50
C GLU A 539 0.38 -11.55 16.99
N ASP A 540 0.32 -10.27 16.61
CA ASP A 540 0.26 -9.81 15.21
C ASP A 540 1.49 -10.27 14.41
N LEU A 541 2.71 -9.94 14.87
CA LEU A 541 3.95 -10.37 14.21
C LEU A 541 4.08 -11.90 14.14
N ALA A 542 3.64 -12.61 15.18
CA ALA A 542 3.65 -14.07 15.18
C ALA A 542 2.65 -14.65 14.16
N LEU A 543 1.48 -14.03 14.00
CA LEU A 543 0.45 -14.43 13.04
C LEU A 543 0.94 -14.28 11.61
N ILE A 544 1.44 -13.09 11.25
CA ILE A 544 1.94 -12.80 9.90
C ILE A 544 3.24 -13.57 9.61
N GLY A 545 4.05 -13.84 10.63
CA GLY A 545 5.25 -14.67 10.51
C GLY A 545 4.93 -16.12 10.16
N ARG A 546 3.90 -16.71 10.79
CA ARG A 546 3.42 -18.06 10.42
C ARG A 546 2.90 -18.12 9.00
N ASP A 547 2.05 -17.16 8.63
CA ASP A 547 1.48 -17.03 7.28
C ASP A 547 2.58 -16.92 6.21
N LEU A 548 3.58 -16.06 6.42
CA LEU A 548 4.71 -15.89 5.52
C LEU A 548 5.49 -17.20 5.34
N LEU A 549 5.78 -17.92 6.44
CA LEU A 549 6.55 -19.16 6.38
C LEU A 549 5.78 -20.29 5.69
N GLU A 550 4.46 -20.36 5.87
CA GLU A 550 3.61 -21.34 5.16
C GLU A 550 3.60 -21.08 3.66
N LYS A 551 3.42 -19.81 3.26
CA LYS A 551 3.43 -19.42 1.85
C LYS A 551 4.80 -19.58 1.22
N ALA A 552 5.87 -19.27 1.94
CA ALA A 552 7.24 -19.47 1.48
C ALA A 552 7.50 -20.92 1.10
N ARG A 553 7.08 -21.89 1.93
CA ARG A 553 7.25 -23.33 1.62
C ARG A 553 6.57 -23.74 0.32
N VAL A 554 5.40 -23.17 0.02
CA VAL A 554 4.68 -23.45 -1.24
C VAL A 554 5.44 -22.83 -2.41
N VAL A 555 5.87 -21.57 -2.28
CA VAL A 555 6.60 -20.85 -3.34
C VAL A 555 7.97 -21.48 -3.62
N ASP A 556 8.67 -21.98 -2.61
CA ASP A 556 9.96 -22.65 -2.77
C ASP A 556 9.82 -24.00 -3.52
N GLY A 557 8.59 -24.54 -3.64
CA GLY A 557 8.28 -25.74 -4.41
C GLY A 557 7.86 -25.49 -5.87
N LEU A 558 7.75 -24.24 -6.31
CA LEU A 558 7.43 -23.82 -7.69
C LEU A 558 8.70 -23.60 -8.52
#